data_AF-A0A973JUH3-F1
#
_entry.id   AF-A0A973JUH3-F1
#
_cell.length_a   1.000
_cell.length_b   1.000
_cell.length_c   1.000
_cell.angle_alpha   90.00
_cell.angle_beta   90.00
_cell.angle_gamma   90.00
#
_symmetry.space_group_name_H-M   'P 1'
#
loop_
_entity.id
_entity.type
_entity.pdbx_description
1 polymer ?
#
loop_
_entity_poly.entity_id
_entity_poly.type
_entity_poly.pdbx_seq_one_letter_code
_entity_poly.pdbx_strand_id
1 'polypeptide(L)'
;MFKPRLLLPLLALVVALLPAAAPPAAAGPIVQRCFPETGHCISGAIRFYWENNGGLAVFGYPITAERYEMVEGTWSGPVQWFERDRLENHSNEGLGVLAGRLGARFLDLRGTPWQYGPGAPAGPGCLSFAETGYQICGAFRSYWQGNGGLERFGYPLGDPVTETIEGAAYTVQYFERRRMELHPEYVGTPYEVLLGLLGNQVYQRELGVACPPAPAVLQATANYHRFMIGCPSPGLRTNVPTSWQPFERGMMLWVQNADSSGTIYLMHYDNGSFWRAFPDTYTEGESVNEGLVPPPGLYVPQRGFGKLWRDNEWVRNALGYPTLPEVADVGLAQPFDDGHAQMIYREGRNMVLIMFRVEQSGLARAIEMPPMP
;
A
#
# COMPACT_ATOMS: atom_id res chain seq x y z
N MET A 1 -22.39 -20.12 90.06
CA MET A 1 -23.13 -20.56 88.86
C MET A 1 -22.67 -19.74 87.66
N PHE A 2 -21.65 -20.24 86.96
CA PHE A 2 -21.06 -19.57 85.78
C PHE A 2 -21.87 -19.94 84.53
N LYS A 3 -22.40 -18.93 83.82
CA LYS A 3 -23.07 -19.09 82.52
C LYS A 3 -22.02 -19.27 81.40
N PRO A 4 -22.19 -20.21 80.46
CA PRO A 4 -21.29 -20.35 79.33
C PRO A 4 -21.61 -19.29 78.26
N ARG A 5 -20.57 -18.60 77.78
CA ARG A 5 -20.66 -17.72 76.59
C ARG A 5 -20.44 -18.58 75.34
N LEU A 6 -21.44 -18.68 74.47
CA LEU A 6 -21.32 -19.24 73.13
C LEU A 6 -20.36 -18.35 72.30
N LEU A 7 -19.32 -18.96 71.73
CA LEU A 7 -18.56 -18.40 70.61
C LEU A 7 -19.33 -18.67 69.31
N LEU A 8 -19.77 -17.62 68.61
CA LEU A 8 -20.12 -17.69 67.19
C LEU A 8 -18.83 -17.58 66.35
N PRO A 9 -18.61 -18.44 65.34
CA PRO A 9 -17.54 -18.21 64.37
C PRO A 9 -18.00 -17.17 63.35
N LEU A 10 -17.22 -16.10 63.22
CA LEU A 10 -17.41 -15.07 62.20
C LEU A 10 -16.93 -15.65 60.85
N LEU A 11 -17.86 -16.05 59.99
CA LEU A 11 -17.55 -16.48 58.62
C LEU A 11 -17.27 -15.23 57.77
N ALA A 12 -16.00 -14.92 57.53
CA ALA A 12 -15.60 -13.83 56.65
C ALA A 12 -15.88 -14.21 55.18
N LEU A 13 -16.90 -13.60 54.59
CA LEU A 13 -17.22 -13.72 53.17
C LEU A 13 -16.21 -12.89 52.35
N VAL A 14 -15.16 -13.52 51.81
CA VAL A 14 -14.25 -12.89 50.86
C VAL A 14 -14.93 -12.89 49.49
N VAL A 15 -15.55 -11.76 49.13
CA VAL A 15 -16.03 -11.51 47.76
C VAL A 15 -14.79 -11.13 46.94
N ALA A 16 -14.31 -12.05 46.10
CA ALA A 16 -13.28 -11.76 45.12
C ALA A 16 -13.86 -10.81 44.06
N LEU A 17 -13.49 -9.52 44.12
CA LEU A 17 -13.70 -8.60 43.01
C LEU A 17 -12.80 -9.02 41.86
N LEU A 18 -13.36 -9.70 40.86
CA LEU A 18 -12.73 -9.84 39.55
C LEU A 18 -12.65 -8.43 38.92
N PRO A 19 -11.46 -7.96 38.51
CA PRO A 19 -11.37 -6.70 37.78
C PRO A 19 -12.13 -6.86 36.46
N ALA A 20 -13.16 -6.04 36.27
CA ALA A 20 -13.84 -5.92 34.99
C ALA A 20 -12.80 -5.52 33.94
N ALA A 21 -12.60 -6.37 32.92
CA ALA A 21 -11.79 -6.03 31.77
C ALA A 21 -12.37 -4.76 31.16
N ALA A 22 -11.56 -3.69 31.09
CA ALA A 22 -11.94 -2.48 30.39
C ALA A 22 -12.27 -2.88 28.94
N PRO A 23 -13.40 -2.41 28.37
CA PRO A 23 -13.68 -2.65 26.96
C PRO A 23 -12.52 -2.11 26.12
N PRO A 24 -12.16 -2.78 25.00
CA PRO A 24 -11.15 -2.25 24.10
C PRO A 24 -11.51 -0.82 23.73
N ALA A 25 -10.54 0.09 23.82
CA ALA A 25 -10.75 1.48 23.45
C ALA A 25 -11.28 1.53 22.01
N ALA A 26 -12.51 2.02 21.85
CA ALA A 26 -13.05 2.31 20.53
C ALA A 26 -12.09 3.30 19.85
N ALA A 27 -11.61 2.99 18.65
CA ALA A 27 -10.82 3.92 17.86
C ALA A 27 -11.62 5.22 17.71
N GLY A 28 -11.03 6.34 18.14
CA GLY A 28 -11.66 7.65 18.04
C GLY A 28 -11.98 8.02 16.57
N PRO A 29 -12.82 9.04 16.35
CA PRO A 29 -13.19 9.44 14.99
C PRO A 29 -11.93 9.77 14.18
N ILE A 30 -11.84 9.22 12.96
CA ILE A 30 -10.77 9.55 12.02
C ILE A 30 -10.89 11.03 11.69
N VAL A 31 -9.96 11.83 12.20
CA VAL A 31 -9.91 13.27 11.92
C VAL A 31 -9.42 13.45 10.48
N GLN A 32 -10.35 13.82 9.61
CA GLN A 32 -10.11 14.08 8.20
C GLN A 32 -10.38 15.54 7.85
N ARG A 33 -9.68 16.02 6.81
CA ARG A 33 -9.94 17.30 6.16
C ARG A 33 -10.31 17.03 4.71
N CYS A 34 -11.50 17.43 4.30
CA CYS A 34 -12.02 17.23 2.96
C CYS A 34 -11.99 18.54 2.16
N PHE A 35 -11.70 18.43 0.87
CA PHE A 35 -11.58 19.56 -0.05
C PHE A 35 -12.70 19.51 -1.09
N PRO A 36 -13.68 20.43 -1.06
CA PRO A 36 -14.78 20.43 -2.03
C PRO A 36 -14.32 20.63 -3.48
N GLU A 37 -13.16 21.24 -3.69
CA GLU A 37 -12.57 21.51 -5.01
C GLU A 37 -12.23 20.22 -5.77
N THR A 38 -11.86 19.15 -5.05
CA THR A 38 -11.49 17.86 -5.64
C THR A 38 -12.33 16.69 -5.16
N GLY A 39 -13.13 16.87 -4.10
CA GLY A 39 -13.90 15.80 -3.46
C GLY A 39 -13.06 14.82 -2.63
N HIS A 40 -11.76 15.06 -2.50
CA HIS A 40 -10.85 14.19 -1.75
C HIS A 40 -10.62 14.68 -0.32
N CYS A 41 -10.33 13.73 0.57
CA CYS A 41 -10.01 14.01 1.96
C CYS A 41 -8.59 13.52 2.28
N ILE A 42 -7.92 14.23 3.19
CA ILE A 42 -6.66 13.81 3.81
C ILE A 42 -6.93 13.43 5.26
N SER A 43 -6.23 12.42 5.76
CA SER A 43 -6.36 11.96 7.15
C SER A 43 -5.02 11.48 7.70
N GLY A 44 -4.99 11.11 8.99
CA GLY A 44 -3.83 10.46 9.60
C GLY A 44 -2.51 11.21 9.42
N ALA A 45 -1.42 10.46 9.24
CA ALA A 45 -0.06 10.98 9.11
C ALA A 45 0.09 11.94 7.92
N ILE A 46 -0.55 11.63 6.78
CA ILE A 46 -0.52 12.48 5.58
C ILE A 46 -1.15 13.85 5.86
N ARG A 47 -2.30 13.91 6.55
CA ARG A 47 -2.92 15.19 6.94
C ARG A 47 -1.98 16.00 7.82
N PHE A 48 -1.42 15.39 8.87
CA PHE A 48 -0.51 16.09 9.77
C PHE A 48 0.74 16.62 9.04
N TYR A 49 1.31 15.82 8.14
CA TYR A 49 2.45 16.24 7.34
C TYR A 49 2.09 17.40 6.42
N TRP A 50 0.98 17.30 5.68
CA TRP A 50 0.51 18.34 4.77
C TRP A 50 0.28 19.67 5.51
N GLU A 51 -0.41 19.64 6.66
CA GLU A 51 -0.73 20.84 7.45
C GLU A 51 0.51 21.52 8.02
N ASN A 52 1.50 20.75 8.48
CA ASN A 52 2.70 21.30 9.12
C ASN A 52 3.81 21.68 8.12
N ASN A 53 3.73 21.22 6.87
CA ASN A 53 4.76 21.45 5.85
C ASN A 53 4.26 22.33 4.71
N GLY A 54 3.48 23.37 5.04
CA GLY A 54 3.10 24.45 4.11
C GLY A 54 1.80 24.25 3.32
N GLY A 55 1.11 23.12 3.50
CA GLY A 55 -0.23 22.88 3.01
C GLY A 55 -0.44 23.19 1.53
N LEU A 56 -1.48 23.96 1.24
CA LEU A 56 -1.97 24.20 -0.11
C LEU A 56 -0.91 24.84 -1.02
N ALA A 57 -0.12 25.79 -0.50
CA ALA A 57 0.88 26.51 -1.29
C ALA A 57 1.99 25.59 -1.82
N VAL A 58 2.17 24.42 -1.22
CA VAL A 58 3.33 23.55 -1.48
C VAL A 58 2.92 22.23 -2.11
N PHE A 59 1.89 21.60 -1.59
CA PHE A 59 1.42 20.32 -2.11
C PHE A 59 0.24 20.50 -3.08
N GLY A 60 -0.50 21.60 -2.97
CA GLY A 60 -1.78 21.77 -3.67
C GLY A 60 -2.90 20.93 -3.04
N TYR A 61 -4.01 20.83 -3.77
CA TYR A 61 -5.14 19.99 -3.39
C TYR A 61 -4.82 18.50 -3.56
N PRO A 62 -5.41 17.60 -2.75
CA PRO A 62 -5.36 16.17 -3.02
C PRO A 62 -6.12 15.84 -4.30
N ILE A 63 -5.52 15.03 -5.18
CA ILE A 63 -6.12 14.61 -6.47
C ILE A 63 -6.52 13.13 -6.48
N THR A 64 -6.26 12.43 -5.37
CA THR A 64 -6.75 11.07 -5.13
C THR A 64 -7.14 10.89 -3.66
N ALA A 65 -7.88 9.82 -3.36
CA ALA A 65 -7.89 9.26 -2.00
C ALA A 65 -6.53 8.62 -1.67
N GLU A 66 -6.24 8.45 -0.38
CA GLU A 66 -5.11 7.63 0.08
C GLU A 66 -5.37 6.16 -0.29
N ARG A 67 -4.38 5.50 -0.90
CA ARG A 67 -4.45 4.10 -1.30
C ARG A 67 -3.07 3.45 -1.23
N TYR A 68 -3.01 2.13 -1.23
CA TYR A 68 -1.74 1.43 -1.37
C TYR A 68 -1.27 1.48 -2.82
N GLU A 69 -0.01 1.84 -3.04
CA GLU A 69 0.61 1.91 -4.35
C GLU A 69 2.00 1.27 -4.32
N MET A 70 2.41 0.71 -5.46
CA MET A 70 3.79 0.36 -5.75
C MET A 70 4.50 1.59 -6.33
N VAL A 71 5.51 2.07 -5.63
CA VAL A 71 6.28 3.24 -5.99
C VAL A 71 7.59 2.82 -6.64
N GLU A 72 7.74 3.18 -7.91
CA GLU A 72 8.99 3.03 -8.68
C GLU A 72 9.55 1.59 -8.68
N GLY A 73 8.71 0.58 -8.43
CA GLY A 73 9.11 -0.83 -8.36
C GLY A 73 10.00 -1.20 -7.17
N THR A 74 10.09 -0.34 -6.14
CA THR A 74 11.03 -0.54 -5.00
C THR A 74 10.41 -0.45 -3.62
N TRP A 75 9.23 0.15 -3.50
CA TRP A 75 8.50 0.23 -2.23
C TRP A 75 7.00 0.17 -2.48
N SER A 76 6.25 -0.46 -1.56
CA SER A 76 4.79 -0.41 -1.56
C SER A 76 4.27 0.07 -0.22
N GLY A 77 3.34 1.02 -0.25
CA GLY A 77 2.70 1.50 0.97
C GLY A 77 1.60 2.52 0.71
N PRO A 78 1.05 3.14 1.76
CA PRO A 78 0.00 4.13 1.63
C PRO A 78 0.54 5.39 0.97
N VAL A 79 -0.11 5.80 -0.11
CA VAL A 79 0.24 6.93 -0.94
C VAL A 79 -1.00 7.79 -1.16
N GLN A 80 -0.80 9.11 -1.18
CA GLN A 80 -1.80 10.03 -1.66
C GLN A 80 -1.17 11.06 -2.60
N TRP A 81 -1.82 11.25 -3.75
CA TRP A 81 -1.39 12.22 -4.75
C TRP A 81 -2.04 13.58 -4.50
N PHE A 82 -1.27 14.62 -4.75
CA PHE A 82 -1.65 16.02 -4.69
C PHE A 82 -1.25 16.69 -6.01
N GLU A 83 -1.74 17.91 -6.26
CA GLU A 83 -1.46 18.61 -7.52
C GLU A 83 0.05 18.81 -7.78
N ARG A 84 0.84 19.01 -6.71
CA ARG A 84 2.28 19.30 -6.79
C ARG A 84 3.17 18.20 -6.22
N ASP A 85 2.59 17.16 -5.63
CA ASP A 85 3.38 16.13 -4.95
C ASP A 85 2.69 14.77 -4.85
N ARG A 86 3.47 13.75 -4.46
CA ARG A 86 3.01 12.45 -3.99
C ARG A 86 3.53 12.28 -2.57
N LEU A 87 2.64 12.17 -1.59
CA LEU A 87 3.02 11.91 -0.20
C LEU A 87 2.93 10.40 0.08
N GLU A 88 4.01 9.87 0.63
CA GLU A 88 4.23 8.45 0.89
C GLU A 88 4.31 8.25 2.41
N ASN A 89 3.44 7.42 2.97
CA ASN A 89 3.40 7.19 4.41
C ASN A 89 4.32 6.01 4.80
N HIS A 90 5.56 6.34 5.15
CA HIS A 90 6.59 5.42 5.62
C HIS A 90 6.62 5.30 7.17
N SER A 91 5.46 5.47 7.83
CA SER A 91 5.39 5.42 9.29
C SER A 91 5.61 4.00 9.84
N ASN A 92 5.31 2.97 9.06
CA ASN A 92 5.55 1.57 9.45
C ASN A 92 7.05 1.24 9.47
N GLU A 93 7.82 1.98 8.68
CA GLU A 93 9.27 1.94 8.54
C GLU A 93 9.96 2.88 9.54
N GLY A 94 9.18 3.64 10.33
CA GLY A 94 9.68 4.62 11.29
C GLY A 94 10.22 5.91 10.66
N LEU A 95 9.98 6.14 9.36
CA LEU A 95 10.45 7.32 8.63
C LEU A 95 9.41 8.45 8.55
N GLY A 96 8.15 8.16 8.90
CA GLY A 96 7.06 9.13 8.82
C GLY A 96 6.61 9.36 7.38
N VAL A 97 6.11 10.55 7.06
CA VAL A 97 5.66 10.87 5.69
C VAL A 97 6.80 11.47 4.89
N LEU A 98 7.05 10.93 3.70
CA LEU A 98 8.06 11.41 2.77
C LEU A 98 7.38 11.96 1.50
N ALA A 99 7.99 12.99 0.91
CA ALA A 99 7.63 13.48 -0.41
C ALA A 99 8.36 12.66 -1.48
N GLY A 100 7.59 12.17 -2.46
CA GLY A 100 8.10 11.39 -3.57
C GLY A 100 9.07 12.16 -4.45
N ARG A 101 9.98 11.45 -5.13
CA ARG A 101 11.00 12.04 -6.00
C ARG A 101 10.43 12.44 -7.37
N LEU A 102 9.37 13.25 -7.37
CA LEU A 102 8.61 13.56 -8.56
C LEU A 102 9.40 14.31 -9.63
N GLY A 103 10.43 15.08 -9.26
CA GLY A 103 11.27 15.74 -10.26
C GLY A 103 12.15 14.76 -11.01
N ALA A 104 12.78 13.82 -10.30
CA ALA A 104 13.52 12.72 -10.94
C ALA A 104 12.60 11.86 -11.79
N ARG A 105 11.45 11.44 -11.23
CA ARG A 105 10.47 10.60 -11.93
C ARG A 105 9.92 11.27 -13.19
N PHE A 106 9.64 12.57 -13.15
CA PHE A 106 9.16 13.30 -14.33
C PHE A 106 10.21 13.32 -15.45
N LEU A 107 11.48 13.54 -15.10
CA LEU A 107 12.60 13.51 -16.04
C LEU A 107 12.76 12.11 -16.69
N ASP A 108 12.63 11.04 -15.91
CA ASP A 108 12.65 9.67 -16.42
C ASP A 108 11.50 9.41 -17.41
N LEU A 109 10.26 9.78 -17.02
CA LEU A 109 9.05 9.54 -17.83
C LEU A 109 9.01 10.33 -19.15
N ARG A 110 9.79 11.40 -19.27
CA ARG A 110 9.94 12.17 -20.53
C ARG A 110 11.18 11.76 -21.35
N GLY A 111 11.90 10.72 -20.93
CA GLY A 111 13.06 10.20 -21.64
C GLY A 111 14.33 11.03 -21.48
N THR A 112 14.42 11.87 -20.46
CA THR A 112 15.62 12.68 -20.15
C THR A 112 16.01 12.48 -18.69
N PRO A 113 16.37 11.25 -18.28
CA PRO A 113 16.74 10.96 -16.90
C PRO A 113 17.89 11.87 -16.46
N TRP A 114 17.87 12.30 -15.20
CA TRP A 114 18.93 13.17 -14.68
C TRP A 114 20.28 12.46 -14.70
N GLN A 115 21.37 13.25 -14.77
CA GLN A 115 22.75 12.78 -14.83
C GLN A 115 23.62 13.62 -13.90
N TYR A 116 24.77 13.12 -13.47
CA TYR A 116 25.72 13.91 -12.67
C TYR A 116 26.18 15.16 -13.44
N GLY A 117 26.14 16.29 -12.76
CA GLY A 117 26.65 17.57 -13.23
C GLY A 117 28.18 17.67 -13.15
N PRO A 118 28.74 18.79 -13.63
CA PRO A 118 30.19 18.97 -13.76
C PRO A 118 30.94 19.10 -12.42
N GLY A 119 30.25 19.22 -11.29
CA GLY A 119 30.88 19.29 -9.96
C GLY A 119 31.63 20.59 -9.70
N ALA A 120 31.24 21.68 -10.37
CA ALA A 120 31.89 22.97 -10.24
C ALA A 120 31.76 23.53 -8.80
N PRO A 121 32.81 24.18 -8.26
CA PRO A 121 32.73 24.84 -6.96
C PRO A 121 31.69 25.98 -6.98
N ALA A 122 31.13 26.29 -5.81
CA ALA A 122 30.05 27.27 -5.69
C ALA A 122 30.53 28.65 -6.13
N GLY A 123 29.86 29.23 -7.12
CA GLY A 123 30.06 30.64 -7.46
C GLY A 123 29.52 31.56 -6.36
N PRO A 124 29.88 32.87 -6.36
CA PRO A 124 29.29 33.84 -5.45
C PRO A 124 27.76 33.82 -5.53
N GLY A 125 27.09 33.60 -4.40
CA GLY A 125 25.62 33.55 -4.36
C GLY A 125 25.00 32.18 -4.63
N CYS A 126 25.79 31.13 -4.88
CA CYS A 126 25.32 29.77 -5.16
C CYS A 126 25.60 28.80 -4.00
N LEU A 127 24.83 27.71 -3.96
CA LEU A 127 25.12 26.50 -3.19
C LEU A 127 25.51 25.40 -4.16
N SER A 128 26.65 24.74 -3.95
CA SER A 128 27.05 23.54 -4.73
C SER A 128 26.73 22.26 -3.97
N PHE A 129 26.34 21.22 -4.70
CA PHE A 129 26.03 19.91 -4.16
C PHE A 129 26.92 18.86 -4.83
N ALA A 130 27.80 18.24 -4.07
CA ALA A 130 28.73 17.23 -4.59
C ALA A 130 28.00 15.94 -4.98
N GLU A 131 26.86 15.68 -4.34
CA GLU A 131 26.02 14.51 -4.53
C GLU A 131 25.41 14.43 -5.92
N THR A 132 25.16 15.57 -6.57
CA THR A 132 24.63 15.62 -7.94
C THR A 132 25.52 16.37 -8.91
N GLY A 133 26.50 17.15 -8.43
CA GLY A 133 27.39 17.94 -9.26
C GLY A 133 26.78 19.26 -9.77
N TYR A 134 25.59 19.65 -9.28
CA TYR A 134 24.87 20.87 -9.68
C TYR A 134 24.87 21.93 -8.58
N GLN A 135 24.38 23.12 -8.94
CA GLN A 135 24.27 24.27 -8.05
C GLN A 135 22.86 24.83 -7.99
N ILE A 136 22.56 25.53 -6.89
CA ILE A 136 21.36 26.34 -6.74
C ILE A 136 21.80 27.79 -6.50
N CYS A 137 21.34 28.72 -7.32
CA CYS A 137 21.74 30.13 -7.27
C CYS A 137 20.54 31.06 -7.15
N GLY A 138 20.78 32.33 -6.78
CA GLY A 138 19.80 33.42 -6.87
C GLY A 138 18.47 33.15 -6.15
N ALA A 139 17.36 33.47 -6.81
CA ALA A 139 16.00 33.32 -6.24
C ALA A 139 15.68 31.87 -5.86
N PHE A 140 16.10 30.88 -6.65
CA PHE A 140 15.92 29.47 -6.30
C PHE A 140 16.69 29.08 -5.05
N ARG A 141 17.90 29.61 -4.85
CA ARG A 141 18.65 29.37 -3.61
C ARG A 141 17.92 29.94 -2.41
N SER A 142 17.52 31.21 -2.49
CA SER A 142 16.80 31.89 -1.41
C SER A 142 15.50 31.14 -1.06
N TYR A 143 14.75 30.72 -2.08
CA TYR A 143 13.53 29.95 -1.91
C TYR A 143 13.82 28.58 -1.28
N TRP A 144 14.76 27.82 -1.82
CA TRP A 144 15.14 26.49 -1.31
C TRP A 144 15.55 26.56 0.17
N GLN A 145 16.42 27.50 0.54
CA GLN A 145 16.88 27.67 1.94
C GLN A 145 15.75 28.12 2.88
N GLY A 146 14.90 29.05 2.43
CA GLY A 146 13.80 29.60 3.23
C GLY A 146 12.61 28.65 3.40
N ASN A 147 12.51 27.61 2.57
CA ASN A 147 11.33 26.76 2.50
C ASN A 147 11.62 25.29 2.82
N GLY A 148 12.63 24.98 3.64
CA GLY A 148 12.88 23.63 4.17
C GLY A 148 14.01 22.85 3.50
N GLY A 149 14.63 23.41 2.46
CA GLY A 149 15.87 22.89 1.89
C GLY A 149 15.82 21.43 1.45
N LEU A 150 16.85 20.68 1.86
CA LEU A 150 17.11 19.32 1.38
C LEU A 150 15.95 18.37 1.68
N GLU A 151 15.41 18.42 2.90
CA GLU A 151 14.31 17.56 3.33
C GLU A 151 13.07 17.69 2.44
N ARG A 152 12.81 18.91 1.93
CA ARG A 152 11.60 19.19 1.17
C ARG A 152 11.78 19.06 -0.34
N PHE A 153 12.90 19.56 -0.85
CA PHE A 153 13.12 19.68 -2.30
C PHE A 153 14.06 18.60 -2.83
N GLY A 154 14.95 18.10 -1.97
CA GLY A 154 16.08 17.27 -2.37
C GLY A 154 17.16 18.05 -3.11
N TYR A 155 18.09 17.29 -3.69
CA TYR A 155 19.20 17.82 -4.46
C TYR A 155 18.76 18.37 -5.83
N PRO A 156 19.46 19.37 -6.40
CA PRO A 156 19.25 19.81 -7.77
C PRO A 156 19.66 18.70 -8.76
N LEU A 157 18.86 18.49 -9.80
CA LEU A 157 19.05 17.43 -10.81
C LEU A 157 19.60 17.95 -12.16
N GLY A 158 19.82 19.25 -12.26
CA GLY A 158 20.24 19.91 -13.49
C GLY A 158 20.50 21.40 -13.27
N ASP A 159 21.12 22.04 -14.26
CA ASP A 159 21.16 23.49 -14.34
C ASP A 159 19.76 24.07 -14.62
N PRO A 160 19.52 25.36 -14.32
CA PRO A 160 18.29 26.02 -14.73
C PRO A 160 18.13 26.01 -16.25
N VAL A 161 16.93 25.69 -16.72
CA VAL A 161 16.57 25.65 -18.14
C VAL A 161 15.34 26.52 -18.39
N THR A 162 15.13 26.95 -19.64
CA THR A 162 13.88 27.62 -20.01
C THR A 162 12.84 26.59 -20.44
N GLU A 163 11.66 26.62 -19.83
CA GLU A 163 10.51 25.81 -20.25
C GLU A 163 9.29 26.68 -20.55
N THR A 164 8.45 26.22 -21.49
CA THR A 164 7.14 26.82 -21.74
C THR A 164 6.08 26.15 -20.87
N ILE A 165 5.44 26.92 -19.99
CA ILE A 165 4.38 26.47 -19.09
C ILE A 165 3.18 27.36 -19.36
N GLU A 166 2.05 26.74 -19.72
CA GLU A 166 0.79 27.46 -20.03
C GLU A 166 0.95 28.59 -21.08
N GLY A 167 1.89 28.41 -22.02
CA GLY A 167 2.15 29.36 -23.11
C GLY A 167 3.14 30.48 -22.77
N ALA A 168 3.64 30.56 -21.53
CA ALA A 168 4.67 31.50 -21.11
C ALA A 168 6.02 30.80 -20.86
N ALA A 169 7.12 31.49 -21.13
CA ALA A 169 8.47 30.97 -20.92
C ALA A 169 8.98 31.33 -19.52
N TYR A 170 9.37 30.32 -18.75
CA TYR A 170 9.90 30.48 -17.40
C TYR A 170 11.27 29.82 -17.28
N THR A 171 12.13 30.41 -16.45
CA THR A 171 13.33 29.71 -15.98
C THR A 171 12.88 28.70 -14.93
N VAL A 172 13.26 27.45 -15.11
CA VAL A 172 12.90 26.35 -14.21
C VAL A 172 14.15 25.59 -13.80
N GLN A 173 14.13 25.02 -12.59
CA GLN A 173 15.15 24.07 -12.17
C GLN A 173 14.47 22.84 -11.55
N TYR A 174 14.93 21.66 -11.95
CA TYR A 174 14.47 20.39 -11.41
C TYR A 174 15.32 19.99 -10.20
N PHE A 175 14.63 19.48 -9.20
CA PHE A 175 15.17 18.91 -7.96
C PHE A 175 14.63 17.49 -7.81
N GLU A 176 15.17 16.68 -6.91
CA GLU A 176 14.69 15.31 -6.70
C GLU A 176 13.17 15.25 -6.54
N ARG A 177 12.60 16.17 -5.75
CA ARG A 177 11.17 16.13 -5.37
C ARG A 177 10.32 17.20 -6.03
N ARG A 178 10.90 18.24 -6.66
CA ARG A 178 10.17 19.40 -7.18
C ARG A 178 10.73 19.96 -8.47
N ARG A 179 9.89 20.74 -9.18
CA ARG A 179 10.30 21.72 -10.18
C ARG A 179 10.03 23.10 -9.61
N MET A 180 11.05 23.94 -9.48
CA MET A 180 10.89 25.36 -9.15
C MET A 180 10.80 26.17 -10.43
N GLU A 181 9.91 27.15 -10.43
CA GLU A 181 9.57 28.00 -11.57
C GLU A 181 9.77 29.45 -11.14
N LEU A 182 10.63 30.18 -11.85
CA LEU A 182 10.87 31.59 -11.58
C LEU A 182 9.86 32.42 -12.38
N HIS A 183 9.05 33.21 -11.70
CA HIS A 183 8.00 34.07 -12.24
C HIS A 183 8.40 35.55 -12.11
N PRO A 184 8.98 36.16 -13.17
CA PRO A 184 9.44 37.55 -13.13
C PRO A 184 8.34 38.57 -12.84
N GLU A 185 7.09 38.24 -13.17
CA GLU A 185 5.89 39.02 -12.87
C GLU A 185 5.65 39.22 -11.36
N TYR A 186 6.28 38.40 -10.53
CA TYR A 186 6.13 38.41 -9.07
C TYR A 186 7.43 38.78 -8.34
N VAL A 187 8.41 39.38 -9.03
CA VAL A 187 9.71 39.75 -8.46
C VAL A 187 9.58 40.53 -7.16
N GLY A 188 10.33 40.13 -6.13
CA GLY A 188 10.31 40.74 -4.81
C GLY A 188 9.11 40.35 -3.93
N THR A 189 8.26 39.43 -4.40
CA THR A 189 7.16 38.86 -3.60
C THR A 189 7.43 37.41 -3.21
N PRO A 190 6.69 36.83 -2.25
CA PRO A 190 6.77 35.41 -1.94
C PRO A 190 6.41 34.46 -3.11
N TYR A 191 5.81 34.99 -4.18
CA TYR A 191 5.37 34.23 -5.35
C TYR A 191 6.36 34.31 -6.53
N GLU A 192 7.52 34.97 -6.35
CA GLU A 192 8.59 35.02 -7.36
C GLU A 192 9.06 33.61 -7.76
N VAL A 193 9.02 32.65 -6.83
CA VAL A 193 9.27 31.24 -7.10
C VAL A 193 8.04 30.42 -6.76
N LEU A 194 7.51 29.71 -7.76
CA LEU A 194 6.40 28.77 -7.60
C LEU A 194 6.87 27.33 -7.79
N LEU A 195 6.08 26.39 -7.27
CA LEU A 195 6.28 24.97 -7.46
C LEU A 195 5.35 24.44 -8.55
N GLY A 196 5.95 23.75 -9.51
CA GLY A 196 5.23 23.13 -10.61
C GLY A 196 4.27 22.02 -10.16
N LEU A 197 3.26 21.77 -11.00
CA LEU A 197 2.23 20.75 -10.80
C LEU A 197 2.74 19.33 -11.11
N LEU A 198 3.92 18.97 -10.58
CA LEU A 198 4.54 17.67 -10.87
C LEU A 198 3.68 16.50 -10.42
N GLY A 199 2.89 16.65 -9.35
CA GLY A 199 1.94 15.62 -8.92
C GLY A 199 0.92 15.30 -10.02
N ASN A 200 0.26 16.32 -10.57
CA ASN A 200 -0.64 16.17 -11.72
C ASN A 200 0.10 15.57 -12.93
N GLN A 201 1.25 16.13 -13.28
CA GLN A 201 1.95 15.76 -14.51
C GLN A 201 2.49 14.33 -14.47
N VAL A 202 3.08 13.91 -13.35
CA VAL A 202 3.58 12.54 -13.18
C VAL A 202 2.40 11.58 -13.10
N TYR A 203 1.37 11.87 -12.30
CA TYR A 203 0.20 10.99 -12.18
C TYR A 203 -0.47 10.71 -13.53
N GLN A 204 -0.69 11.76 -14.35
CA GLN A 204 -1.27 11.61 -15.68
C GLN A 204 -0.36 10.82 -16.64
N ARG A 205 0.96 11.01 -16.55
CA ARG A 205 1.91 10.21 -17.35
C ARG A 205 1.90 8.74 -16.94
N GLU A 206 1.85 8.44 -15.64
CA GLU A 206 1.78 7.06 -15.14
C GLU A 206 0.47 6.37 -15.53
N LEU A 207 -0.66 7.08 -15.51
CA LEU A 207 -1.91 6.60 -16.09
C LEU A 207 -1.78 6.30 -17.60
N GLY A 208 -1.01 7.12 -18.33
CA GLY A 208 -0.78 6.99 -19.76
C GLY A 208 0.23 5.90 -20.16
N VAL A 209 1.01 5.33 -19.24
CA VAL A 209 1.91 4.21 -19.55
C VAL A 209 1.05 3.04 -20.05
N ALA A 210 1.31 2.48 -21.23
CA ALA A 210 0.53 1.33 -21.71
C ALA A 210 0.92 0.05 -20.95
N CYS A 211 -0.05 -0.67 -20.40
CA CYS A 211 0.17 -2.04 -19.92
C CYS A 211 -0.19 -3.05 -21.03
N PRO A 212 0.44 -4.24 -21.04
CA PRO A 212 -0.11 -5.40 -21.75
C PRO A 212 -1.55 -5.68 -21.29
N PRO A 213 -2.44 -6.16 -22.19
CA PRO A 213 -3.80 -6.49 -21.80
C PRO A 213 -3.83 -7.71 -20.88
N ALA A 214 -4.72 -7.69 -19.90
CA ALA A 214 -5.12 -8.86 -19.13
C ALA A 214 -6.29 -9.59 -19.84
N PRO A 215 -6.63 -10.83 -19.46
CA PRO A 215 -7.86 -11.47 -19.91
C PRO A 215 -9.08 -10.57 -19.72
N ALA A 216 -10.07 -10.63 -20.61
CA ALA A 216 -11.21 -9.71 -20.62
C ALA A 216 -11.92 -9.61 -19.26
N VAL A 217 -12.11 -10.74 -18.59
CA VAL A 217 -12.73 -10.82 -17.25
C VAL A 217 -11.90 -10.16 -16.13
N LEU A 218 -10.61 -9.93 -16.36
CA LEU A 218 -9.71 -9.28 -15.42
C LEU A 218 -9.34 -7.85 -15.82
N GLN A 219 -9.61 -7.43 -17.05
CA GLN A 219 -9.06 -6.18 -17.61
C GLN A 219 -9.47 -4.93 -16.84
N ALA A 220 -10.77 -4.77 -16.55
CA ALA A 220 -11.26 -3.62 -15.80
C ALA A 220 -10.70 -3.61 -14.37
N THR A 221 -10.69 -4.77 -13.71
CA THR A 221 -10.13 -4.96 -12.38
C THR A 221 -8.63 -4.63 -12.35
N ALA A 222 -7.88 -5.11 -13.32
CA ALA A 222 -6.45 -4.85 -13.50
C ALA A 222 -6.17 -3.35 -13.67
N ASN A 223 -6.95 -2.67 -14.50
CA ASN A 223 -6.79 -1.23 -14.73
C ASN A 223 -7.06 -0.41 -13.47
N TYR A 224 -8.11 -0.74 -12.73
CA TYR A 224 -8.47 -0.01 -11.51
C TYR A 224 -7.45 -0.22 -10.37
N HIS A 225 -6.94 -1.44 -10.22
CA HIS A 225 -5.93 -1.75 -9.19
C HIS A 225 -4.49 -1.56 -9.66
N ARG A 226 -4.26 -1.04 -10.87
CA ARG A 226 -2.94 -0.94 -11.51
C ARG A 226 -1.87 -0.31 -10.62
N PHE A 227 -2.19 0.75 -9.87
CA PHE A 227 -1.21 1.39 -9.00
C PHE A 227 -0.78 0.50 -7.83
N MET A 228 -1.61 -0.45 -7.43
CA MET A 228 -1.33 -1.39 -6.34
C MET A 228 -0.60 -2.64 -6.83
N ILE A 229 -0.94 -3.14 -8.02
CA ILE A 229 -0.46 -4.44 -8.50
C ILE A 229 0.49 -4.35 -9.70
N GLY A 230 0.62 -3.18 -10.32
CA GLY A 230 1.40 -2.94 -11.53
C GLY A 230 0.73 -3.43 -12.82
N CYS A 231 1.53 -3.65 -13.87
CA CYS A 231 1.06 -4.15 -15.16
C CYS A 231 0.99 -5.69 -15.18
N PRO A 232 0.11 -6.29 -16.01
CA PRO A 232 0.13 -7.73 -16.27
C PRO A 232 1.50 -8.17 -16.82
N SER A 233 2.07 -9.21 -16.22
CA SER A 233 3.33 -9.83 -16.64
C SER A 233 3.07 -11.13 -17.42
N PRO A 234 4.05 -11.64 -18.19
CA PRO A 234 3.97 -12.99 -18.78
C PRO A 234 3.71 -14.06 -17.71
N GLY A 235 3.05 -15.15 -18.10
CA GLY A 235 2.72 -16.27 -17.21
C GLY A 235 1.24 -16.44 -16.90
N LEU A 236 0.34 -15.92 -17.74
CA LEU A 236 -1.09 -16.24 -17.69
C LEU A 236 -1.29 -17.76 -17.74
N ARG A 237 -2.10 -18.28 -16.83
CA ARG A 237 -2.55 -19.68 -16.82
C ARG A 237 -4.07 -19.72 -16.91
N THR A 238 -4.57 -20.51 -17.85
CA THR A 238 -6.01 -20.69 -18.14
C THR A 238 -6.48 -22.08 -17.74
N ASN A 239 -7.77 -22.22 -17.41
CA ASN A 239 -8.36 -23.49 -16.96
C ASN A 239 -7.59 -24.10 -15.77
N VAL A 240 -7.11 -23.25 -14.87
CA VAL A 240 -6.37 -23.65 -13.68
C VAL A 240 -7.34 -24.34 -12.72
N PRO A 241 -7.14 -25.63 -12.37
CA PRO A 241 -7.92 -26.26 -11.33
C PRO A 241 -7.71 -25.53 -10.00
N THR A 242 -8.80 -25.27 -9.30
CA THR A 242 -8.79 -24.66 -7.98
C THR A 242 -9.76 -25.39 -7.06
N SER A 243 -9.53 -25.30 -5.76
CA SER A 243 -10.53 -25.68 -4.75
C SER A 243 -10.59 -24.59 -3.73
N TRP A 244 -11.78 -24.30 -3.21
CA TRP A 244 -11.92 -23.30 -2.15
C TRP A 244 -12.69 -23.91 -0.97
N GLN A 245 -12.40 -23.41 0.23
CA GLN A 245 -13.19 -23.73 1.42
C GLN A 245 -13.21 -22.53 2.39
N PRO A 246 -14.38 -22.08 2.85
CA PRO A 246 -14.46 -21.04 3.87
C PRO A 246 -14.29 -21.61 5.26
N PHE A 247 -13.73 -20.80 6.13
CA PHE A 247 -13.53 -21.04 7.55
C PHE A 247 -14.14 -19.91 8.37
N GLU A 248 -14.25 -20.09 9.67
CA GLU A 248 -14.83 -19.09 10.58
C GLU A 248 -14.17 -17.70 10.47
N ARG A 249 -12.86 -17.64 10.23
CA ARG A 249 -12.08 -16.39 10.18
C ARG A 249 -11.32 -16.16 8.86
N GLY A 250 -11.71 -16.85 7.80
CA GLY A 250 -11.00 -16.75 6.53
C GLY A 250 -11.39 -17.79 5.50
N MET A 251 -10.49 -18.08 4.57
CA MET A 251 -10.64 -19.17 3.62
C MET A 251 -9.30 -19.82 3.29
N MET A 252 -9.37 -21.05 2.78
CA MET A 252 -8.28 -21.62 1.99
C MET A 252 -8.67 -21.71 0.52
N LEU A 253 -7.70 -21.45 -0.36
CA LEU A 253 -7.79 -21.62 -1.79
C LEU A 253 -6.61 -22.47 -2.27
N TRP A 254 -6.89 -23.65 -2.81
CA TRP A 254 -5.91 -24.46 -3.51
C TRP A 254 -5.88 -24.05 -4.97
N VAL A 255 -4.70 -23.97 -5.54
CA VAL A 255 -4.47 -23.58 -6.94
C VAL A 255 -3.41 -24.53 -7.50
N GLN A 256 -3.69 -25.17 -8.62
CA GLN A 256 -2.69 -25.95 -9.31
C GLN A 256 -1.58 -25.03 -9.82
N ASN A 257 -0.33 -25.46 -9.78
CA ASN A 257 0.85 -24.79 -10.36
C ASN A 257 1.12 -25.29 -11.78
N ALA A 258 2.04 -24.63 -12.49
CA ALA A 258 2.40 -25.02 -13.86
C ALA A 258 3.04 -26.42 -13.94
N ASP A 259 3.73 -26.85 -12.88
CA ASP A 259 4.34 -28.17 -12.74
C ASP A 259 3.37 -29.24 -12.20
N SER A 260 2.06 -28.94 -12.17
CA SER A 260 0.99 -29.76 -11.60
C SER A 260 1.01 -29.93 -10.08
N SER A 261 1.99 -29.35 -9.36
CA SER A 261 1.95 -29.27 -7.89
C SER A 261 0.81 -28.36 -7.41
N GLY A 262 0.47 -28.42 -6.12
CA GLY A 262 -0.55 -27.56 -5.53
C GLY A 262 0.03 -26.48 -4.63
N THR A 263 -0.57 -25.30 -4.64
CA THR A 263 -0.34 -24.28 -3.61
C THR A 263 -1.65 -23.96 -2.91
N ILE A 264 -1.63 -24.02 -1.58
CA ILE A 264 -2.73 -23.63 -0.70
C ILE A 264 -2.47 -22.21 -0.22
N TYR A 265 -3.31 -21.28 -0.65
CA TYR A 265 -3.36 -19.92 -0.14
C TYR A 265 -4.34 -19.85 1.03
N LEU A 266 -3.83 -19.43 2.18
CA LEU A 266 -4.64 -19.05 3.32
C LEU A 266 -4.95 -17.56 3.24
N MET A 267 -6.22 -17.20 3.37
CA MET A 267 -6.71 -15.83 3.51
C MET A 267 -7.32 -15.65 4.89
N HIS A 268 -6.86 -14.66 5.65
CA HIS A 268 -7.34 -14.40 7.00
C HIS A 268 -7.89 -12.98 7.10
N TYR A 269 -9.11 -12.83 7.59
CA TYR A 269 -9.86 -11.56 7.47
C TYR A 269 -9.65 -10.57 8.63
N ASP A 270 -8.99 -10.97 9.72
CA ASP A 270 -8.73 -10.02 10.81
C ASP A 270 -7.67 -8.98 10.42
N ASN A 271 -7.94 -7.70 10.71
CA ASN A 271 -7.03 -6.57 10.55
C ASN A 271 -6.45 -6.37 9.13
N GLY A 272 -7.28 -6.49 8.09
CA GLY A 272 -6.93 -6.02 6.74
C GLY A 272 -6.60 -7.11 5.71
N SER A 273 -7.20 -8.29 5.85
CA SER A 273 -7.15 -9.40 4.88
C SER A 273 -5.74 -9.75 4.40
N PHE A 274 -5.01 -10.56 5.17
CA PHE A 274 -3.68 -11.01 4.77
C PHE A 274 -3.69 -12.40 4.14
N TRP A 275 -2.64 -12.72 3.36
CA TRP A 275 -2.48 -14.04 2.75
C TRP A 275 -1.15 -14.72 3.07
N ARG A 276 -1.17 -16.06 3.03
CA ARG A 276 0.04 -16.88 3.10
C ARG A 276 -0.07 -18.10 2.18
N ALA A 277 1.00 -18.41 1.45
CA ALA A 277 1.06 -19.58 0.59
C ALA A 277 1.77 -20.75 1.28
N PHE A 278 1.24 -21.95 1.10
CA PHE A 278 1.79 -23.22 1.57
C PHE A 278 1.84 -24.21 0.42
N PRO A 279 2.90 -25.03 0.29
CA PRO A 279 2.87 -26.15 -0.65
C PRO A 279 1.83 -27.18 -0.20
N ASP A 280 1.11 -27.75 -1.16
CA ASP A 280 0.28 -28.92 -0.90
C ASP A 280 1.17 -30.16 -0.78
N THR A 281 1.20 -30.76 0.41
CA THR A 281 2.01 -31.95 0.71
C THR A 281 1.16 -33.20 0.91
N TYR A 282 -0.14 -33.13 0.61
CA TYR A 282 -1.05 -34.25 0.76
C TYR A 282 -0.73 -35.38 -0.22
N THR A 283 -0.85 -36.61 0.26
CA THR A 283 -0.77 -37.81 -0.57
C THR A 283 -2.12 -38.51 -0.57
N GLU A 284 -2.59 -38.89 -1.76
CA GLU A 284 -3.92 -39.50 -1.92
C GLU A 284 -4.08 -40.74 -1.02
N GLY A 285 -5.16 -40.77 -0.25
CA GLY A 285 -5.43 -41.85 0.72
C GLY A 285 -4.85 -41.63 2.12
N GLU A 286 -4.06 -40.59 2.36
CA GLU A 286 -3.63 -40.24 3.71
C GLU A 286 -4.84 -39.86 4.58
N SER A 287 -4.92 -40.44 5.78
CA SER A 287 -5.94 -40.09 6.78
C SER A 287 -5.59 -38.74 7.39
N VAL A 288 -6.44 -37.73 7.19
CA VAL A 288 -6.27 -36.36 7.72
C VAL A 288 -7.29 -35.96 8.78
N ASN A 289 -8.30 -36.81 9.01
CA ASN A 289 -9.49 -36.48 9.82
C ASN A 289 -9.73 -37.42 11.00
N GLU A 290 -8.84 -38.38 11.23
CA GLU A 290 -9.02 -39.38 12.29
C GLU A 290 -9.04 -38.72 13.68
N GLY A 291 -10.07 -39.05 14.46
CA GLY A 291 -10.27 -38.52 15.81
C GLY A 291 -10.80 -37.09 15.88
N LEU A 292 -11.09 -36.43 14.76
CA LEU A 292 -11.65 -35.08 14.74
C LEU A 292 -13.18 -35.12 14.71
N VAL A 293 -13.82 -34.44 15.66
CA VAL A 293 -15.27 -34.22 15.69
C VAL A 293 -15.51 -32.70 15.61
N PRO A 294 -16.09 -32.18 14.52
CA PRO A 294 -16.30 -30.74 14.40
C PRO A 294 -17.44 -30.28 15.33
N PRO A 295 -17.42 -29.01 15.79
CA PRO A 295 -18.57 -28.42 16.46
C PRO A 295 -19.85 -28.48 15.59
N PRO A 296 -21.05 -28.42 16.20
CA PRO A 296 -22.31 -28.47 15.45
C PRO A 296 -22.37 -27.41 14.34
N GLY A 297 -22.70 -27.84 13.12
CA GLY A 297 -22.81 -26.97 11.94
C GLY A 297 -21.48 -26.66 11.24
N LEU A 298 -20.36 -27.20 11.72
CA LEU A 298 -19.03 -27.04 11.12
C LEU A 298 -18.53 -28.35 10.52
N TYR A 299 -17.47 -28.26 9.72
CA TYR A 299 -16.92 -29.39 8.97
C TYR A 299 -15.47 -29.66 9.36
N VAL A 300 -14.94 -30.83 9.01
CA VAL A 300 -13.50 -31.09 9.06
C VAL A 300 -12.93 -30.92 7.65
N PRO A 301 -11.88 -30.11 7.44
CA PRO A 301 -11.26 -29.95 6.12
C PRO A 301 -10.66 -31.28 5.65
N GLN A 302 -10.67 -31.57 4.35
CA GLN A 302 -10.19 -32.84 3.81
C GLN A 302 -8.97 -32.64 2.91
N ARG A 303 -8.29 -33.75 2.57
CA ARG A 303 -7.15 -33.78 1.62
C ARG A 303 -6.08 -32.73 1.95
N GLY A 304 -5.65 -31.92 0.98
CA GLY A 304 -4.64 -30.87 1.15
C GLY A 304 -4.96 -29.88 2.26
N PHE A 305 -6.20 -29.36 2.30
CA PHE A 305 -6.64 -28.45 3.36
C PHE A 305 -6.65 -29.14 4.72
N GLY A 306 -7.12 -30.39 4.78
CA GLY A 306 -7.14 -31.21 5.98
C GLY A 306 -5.76 -31.41 6.57
N LYS A 307 -4.79 -31.82 5.74
CA LYS A 307 -3.39 -32.00 6.15
C LYS A 307 -2.78 -30.71 6.67
N LEU A 308 -2.89 -29.61 5.89
CA LEU A 308 -2.33 -28.32 6.29
C LEU A 308 -2.94 -27.83 7.61
N TRP A 309 -4.26 -27.87 7.73
CA TRP A 309 -4.97 -27.45 8.93
C TRP A 309 -4.64 -28.32 10.14
N ARG A 310 -4.50 -29.64 9.96
CA ARG A 310 -4.18 -30.57 11.04
C ARG A 310 -2.74 -30.41 11.53
N ASP A 311 -1.79 -30.29 10.60
CA ASP A 311 -0.36 -30.34 10.91
C ASP A 311 0.22 -28.96 11.26
N ASN A 312 -0.52 -27.89 10.98
CA ASN A 312 -0.12 -26.52 11.28
C ASN A 312 -1.06 -25.87 12.30
N GLU A 313 -0.66 -25.89 13.57
CA GLU A 313 -1.43 -25.29 14.67
C GLU A 313 -1.73 -23.81 14.45
N TRP A 314 -0.77 -23.05 13.90
CA TRP A 314 -1.00 -21.64 13.59
C TRP A 314 -2.12 -21.45 12.56
N VAL A 315 -2.14 -22.26 11.49
CA VAL A 315 -3.21 -22.21 10.48
C VAL A 315 -4.57 -22.53 11.10
N ARG A 316 -4.65 -23.57 11.92
CA ARG A 316 -5.89 -23.96 12.60
C ARG A 316 -6.39 -22.90 13.57
N ASN A 317 -5.50 -22.32 14.36
CA ASN A 317 -5.84 -21.24 15.29
C ASN A 317 -6.19 -19.95 14.57
N ALA A 318 -5.58 -19.66 13.42
CA ALA A 318 -5.93 -18.50 12.60
C ALA A 318 -7.34 -18.66 12.01
N LEU A 319 -7.63 -19.76 11.32
CA LEU A 319 -8.88 -19.89 10.55
C LEU A 319 -10.09 -20.39 11.34
N GLY A 320 -9.89 -21.25 12.35
CA GLY A 320 -10.97 -21.99 12.99
C GLY A 320 -11.41 -23.19 12.16
N TYR A 321 -12.66 -23.63 12.31
CA TYR A 321 -13.22 -24.74 11.52
C TYR A 321 -13.83 -24.26 10.19
N PRO A 322 -13.88 -25.11 9.16
CA PRO A 322 -14.64 -24.83 7.96
C PRO A 322 -16.14 -24.66 8.22
N THR A 323 -16.73 -23.67 7.56
CA THR A 323 -18.18 -23.37 7.65
C THR A 323 -18.97 -24.01 6.51
N LEU A 324 -18.30 -24.46 5.44
CA LEU A 324 -18.88 -25.22 4.33
C LEU A 324 -17.92 -26.32 3.86
N PRO A 325 -18.44 -27.33 3.12
CA PRO A 325 -17.60 -28.27 2.39
C PRO A 325 -16.68 -27.58 1.38
N GLU A 326 -15.57 -28.23 1.05
CA GLU A 326 -14.71 -27.84 -0.06
C GLU A 326 -15.48 -27.90 -1.38
N VAL A 327 -15.28 -26.89 -2.23
CA VAL A 327 -15.87 -26.83 -3.57
C VAL A 327 -14.76 -26.68 -4.59
N ALA A 328 -14.68 -27.63 -5.53
CA ALA A 328 -13.80 -27.56 -6.68
C ALA A 328 -14.31 -26.51 -7.68
N ASP A 329 -13.38 -25.83 -8.32
CA ASP A 329 -13.64 -24.77 -9.28
C ASP A 329 -12.51 -24.74 -10.33
N VAL A 330 -12.69 -23.96 -11.39
CA VAL A 330 -11.68 -23.70 -12.41
C VAL A 330 -11.52 -22.21 -12.60
N GLY A 331 -10.35 -21.80 -13.09
CA GLY A 331 -10.04 -20.38 -13.10
C GLY A 331 -8.90 -19.94 -13.99
N LEU A 332 -8.56 -18.67 -13.82
CA LEU A 332 -7.44 -18.01 -14.46
C LEU A 332 -6.47 -17.52 -13.38
N ALA A 333 -5.17 -17.60 -13.65
CA ALA A 333 -4.15 -17.01 -12.79
C ALA A 333 -3.27 -16.08 -13.63
N GLN A 334 -3.29 -14.78 -13.32
CA GLN A 334 -2.54 -13.73 -14.03
C GLN A 334 -1.52 -13.10 -13.07
N PRO A 335 -0.20 -13.23 -13.31
CA PRO A 335 0.81 -12.50 -12.56
C PRO A 335 0.90 -11.03 -13.00
N PHE A 336 1.37 -10.17 -12.10
CA PHE A 336 1.60 -8.75 -12.33
C PHE A 336 2.94 -8.33 -11.74
N ASP A 337 3.56 -7.34 -12.38
CA ASP A 337 4.78 -6.66 -11.93
C ASP A 337 5.87 -7.65 -11.45
N ASP A 338 6.19 -8.58 -12.35
CA ASP A 338 7.20 -9.63 -12.19
C ASP A 338 7.05 -10.51 -10.94
N GLY A 339 5.79 -10.72 -10.53
CA GLY A 339 5.43 -11.63 -9.44
C GLY A 339 5.21 -10.93 -8.10
N HIS A 340 5.25 -9.60 -8.06
CA HIS A 340 4.82 -8.80 -6.92
C HIS A 340 3.34 -9.04 -6.55
N ALA A 341 2.50 -9.21 -7.58
CA ALA A 341 1.07 -9.45 -7.41
C ALA A 341 0.51 -10.52 -8.36
N GLN A 342 -0.67 -11.02 -8.03
CA GLN A 342 -1.40 -12.01 -8.82
C GLN A 342 -2.91 -11.80 -8.69
N MET A 343 -3.63 -11.96 -9.80
CA MET A 343 -5.07 -12.16 -9.77
C MET A 343 -5.40 -13.62 -10.04
N ILE A 344 -6.30 -14.17 -9.23
CA ILE A 344 -6.91 -15.49 -9.45
C ILE A 344 -8.40 -15.29 -9.65
N TYR A 345 -8.88 -15.53 -10.87
CA TYR A 345 -10.31 -15.56 -11.17
C TYR A 345 -10.83 -16.98 -10.99
N ARG A 346 -11.96 -17.13 -10.30
CA ARG A 346 -12.66 -18.41 -10.11
C ARG A 346 -14.02 -18.35 -10.80
N GLU A 347 -14.20 -19.19 -11.81
CA GLU A 347 -15.32 -19.14 -12.74
C GLU A 347 -16.66 -19.47 -12.07
N GLY A 348 -16.72 -20.56 -11.30
CA GLY A 348 -17.93 -21.03 -10.64
C GLY A 348 -18.49 -20.05 -9.61
N ARG A 349 -17.67 -19.09 -9.17
CA ARG A 349 -18.05 -18.07 -8.19
C ARG A 349 -18.18 -16.67 -8.77
N ASN A 350 -17.66 -16.47 -9.97
CA ASN A 350 -17.48 -15.15 -10.56
C ASN A 350 -16.78 -14.17 -9.61
N MET A 351 -15.64 -14.59 -9.03
CA MET A 351 -14.87 -13.80 -8.07
C MET A 351 -13.39 -13.76 -8.46
N VAL A 352 -12.79 -12.58 -8.31
CA VAL A 352 -11.36 -12.32 -8.45
C VAL A 352 -10.75 -12.18 -7.06
N LEU A 353 -9.67 -12.92 -6.83
CA LEU A 353 -8.80 -12.75 -5.68
C LEU A 353 -7.53 -12.05 -6.12
N ILE A 354 -7.34 -10.82 -5.67
CA ILE A 354 -6.16 -10.00 -5.92
C ILE A 354 -5.22 -10.19 -4.73
N MET A 355 -4.03 -10.73 -4.98
CA MET A 355 -3.01 -10.98 -3.96
C MET A 355 -1.77 -10.17 -4.29
N PHE A 356 -1.26 -9.40 -3.34
CA PHE A 356 -0.06 -8.59 -3.53
C PHE A 356 0.78 -8.58 -2.25
N ARG A 357 2.08 -8.32 -2.39
CA ARG A 357 2.99 -8.14 -1.26
C ARG A 357 3.05 -6.67 -0.88
N VAL A 358 3.26 -6.38 0.39
CA VAL A 358 3.63 -5.03 0.85
C VAL A 358 5.08 -5.12 1.26
N GLU A 359 5.97 -4.69 0.37
CA GLU A 359 7.41 -4.78 0.62
C GLU A 359 7.80 -4.07 1.92
N GLN A 360 8.82 -4.59 2.60
CA GLN A 360 9.37 -4.17 3.91
C GLN A 360 8.61 -4.61 5.18
N SER A 361 7.29 -4.82 5.15
CA SER A 361 6.57 -5.34 6.32
C SER A 361 6.51 -6.88 6.38
N GLY A 362 6.82 -7.56 5.27
CA GLY A 362 6.56 -8.99 5.08
C GLY A 362 5.06 -9.34 5.05
N LEU A 363 4.18 -8.33 5.11
CA LEU A 363 2.73 -8.50 5.06
C LEU A 363 2.31 -8.71 3.60
N ALA A 364 1.47 -9.71 3.39
CA ALA A 364 0.86 -10.00 2.11
C ALA A 364 -0.63 -9.71 2.23
N ARG A 365 -1.22 -8.94 1.31
CA ARG A 365 -2.62 -8.49 1.38
C ARG A 365 -3.45 -9.06 0.24
N ALA A 366 -4.72 -9.29 0.52
CA ALA A 366 -5.65 -9.83 -0.45
C ALA A 366 -6.97 -9.05 -0.50
N ILE A 367 -7.53 -8.93 -1.70
CA ILE A 367 -8.86 -8.36 -1.96
C ILE A 367 -9.65 -9.39 -2.73
N GLU A 368 -10.83 -9.74 -2.24
CA GLU A 368 -11.78 -10.60 -2.94
C GLU A 368 -12.96 -9.77 -3.40
N MET A 369 -13.26 -9.82 -4.70
CA MET A 369 -14.34 -9.05 -5.30
C MET A 369 -14.83 -9.66 -6.60
N PRO A 370 -16.07 -9.37 -7.05
CA PRO A 370 -16.47 -9.67 -8.41
C PRO A 370 -15.57 -8.97 -9.43
N PRO A 371 -15.43 -9.51 -10.65
CA PRO A 371 -14.87 -8.76 -11.78
C PRO A 371 -15.55 -7.39 -11.93
N MET A 372 -14.76 -6.36 -12.18
CA MET A 372 -15.33 -5.07 -12.54
C MET A 372 -15.97 -5.13 -13.93
N PRO A 373 -17.10 -4.42 -14.12
CA PRO A 373 -17.83 -4.41 -15.37
C PRO A 373 -17.06 -3.75 -16.53
#